data_AF-A0A538CER7-F1
#
_entry.id   AF-A0A538CER7-F1
#
_cell.length_a   1.000
_cell.length_b   1.000
_cell.length_c   1.000
_cell.angle_alpha   90.00
_cell.angle_beta   90.00
_cell.angle_gamma   90.00
#
_symmetry.space_group_name_H-M   'P 1'
#
loop_
_entity.id
_entity.type
_entity.pdbx_description
1 polymer ?
#
loop_
_entity_poly.entity_id
_entity_poly.type
_entity_poly.pdbx_seq_one_letter_code
_entity_poly.pdbx_strand_id
1 'polypeptide(L)'
;YHQSVLHHARGVYEELPGWSEDIGEARTESDLPQAARDYLRFIEEQIGVPVSLVGVGPGREQVVWSDDAATGPLPLPASAAAAPAQGR
;
A
#
# COMPACT_ATOMS: atom_id res chain seq x y z
N TYR A 1 -29.99 1.56 -4.11
CA TYR A 1 -29.36 2.82 -4.55
C TYR A 1 -28.58 3.40 -3.37
N HIS A 2 -27.25 3.26 -3.37
CA HIS A 2 -26.37 3.64 -2.23
C HIS A 2 -25.64 4.99 -2.45
N GLN A 3 -25.98 5.75 -3.49
CA GLN A 3 -25.23 6.96 -3.86
C GLN A 3 -25.41 8.15 -2.90
N SER A 4 -26.39 8.13 -1.99
CA SER A 4 -26.71 9.27 -1.13
C SER A 4 -25.76 9.46 0.06
N VAL A 5 -25.09 8.39 0.51
CA VAL A 5 -24.33 8.40 1.78
C VAL A 5 -22.95 9.02 1.63
N LEU A 6 -22.29 8.83 0.47
CA LEU A 6 -20.97 9.40 0.19
C LEU A 6 -21.01 10.91 -0.09
N HIS A 7 -22.17 11.45 -0.49
CA HIS A 7 -22.29 12.86 -0.91
C HIS A 7 -21.97 13.88 0.20
N HIS A 8 -22.10 13.48 1.47
CA HIS A 8 -21.78 14.33 2.63
C HIS A 8 -20.49 13.92 3.35
N ALA A 9 -19.80 12.90 2.86
CA ALA A 9 -18.53 12.48 3.45
C ALA A 9 -17.50 13.59 3.24
N ARG A 10 -16.80 13.95 4.32
CA ARG A 10 -15.67 14.89 4.28
C ARG A 10 -14.40 14.12 4.58
N GLY A 11 -13.40 14.26 3.70
CA GLY A 11 -12.07 13.73 3.96
C GLY A 11 -11.45 14.44 5.15
N VAL A 12 -10.93 13.68 6.10
CA VAL A 12 -10.02 14.18 7.13
C VAL A 12 -8.62 13.88 6.59
N TYR A 13 -7.83 14.93 6.38
CA TYR A 13 -6.51 14.83 5.79
C TYR A 13 -5.43 15.06 6.84
N GLU A 14 -4.31 14.39 6.66
CA GLU A 14 -3.09 14.62 7.41
C GLU A 14 -2.01 15.14 6.46
N GLU A 15 -1.24 16.12 6.93
CA GLU A 15 -0.17 16.74 6.15
C GLU A 15 1.17 16.09 6.52
N LEU A 16 1.87 15.59 5.52
CA LEU A 16 3.17 14.95 5.67
C LEU A 16 4.23 15.71 4.86
N PRO A 17 5.50 15.71 5.29
CA PRO A 17 6.58 16.28 4.50
C PRO A 17 6.67 15.59 3.13
N GLY A 18 6.73 16.40 2.07
CA GLY A 18 7.03 15.90 0.73
C GLY A 18 8.53 15.67 0.52
N TRP A 19 8.87 15.10 -0.63
CA TRP A 19 10.24 14.98 -1.13
C TRP A 19 10.33 15.52 -2.56
N SER A 20 11.54 15.89 -2.98
CA SER A 20 11.83 16.42 -4.31
C SER A 20 12.86 15.58 -5.08
N GLU A 21 13.45 14.60 -4.39
CA GLU A 21 14.45 13.69 -4.88
C GLU A 21 13.84 12.68 -5.85
N ASP A 22 14.58 12.37 -6.91
CA ASP A 22 14.21 11.30 -7.83
C ASP A 22 14.44 9.93 -7.15
N ILE A 23 13.41 9.10 -7.17
CA ILE A 23 13.43 7.75 -6.59
C ILE A 23 13.35 6.66 -7.65
N GLY A 24 13.45 6.99 -8.95
CA GLY A 24 13.27 6.04 -10.04
C GLY A 24 14.33 4.93 -10.06
N GLU A 25 15.51 5.21 -9.53
CA GLU A 25 16.63 4.28 -9.40
C GLU A 25 16.67 3.55 -8.04
N ALA A 26 15.78 3.86 -7.11
CA ALA A 26 15.73 3.18 -5.82
C ALA A 26 15.38 1.70 -5.99
N ARG A 27 16.10 0.82 -5.28
CA ARG A 27 15.86 -0.63 -5.30
C ARG A 27 15.64 -1.21 -3.91
N THR A 28 16.08 -0.49 -2.87
CA THR A 28 15.87 -0.84 -1.47
C THR A 28 15.16 0.30 -0.75
N GLU A 29 14.49 -0.02 0.37
CA GLU A 29 13.81 0.99 1.18
C GLU A 29 14.78 2.06 1.70
N SER A 30 16.03 1.67 1.97
CA SER A 30 17.09 2.59 2.41
C SER A 30 17.52 3.60 1.35
N ASP A 31 17.26 3.33 0.06
CA ASP A 31 17.53 4.27 -1.04
C ASP A 31 16.48 5.40 -1.10
N LEU A 32 15.34 5.24 -0.42
CA LEU A 32 14.26 6.22 -0.41
C LEU A 32 14.58 7.38 0.56
N PRO A 33 14.21 8.63 0.20
CA PRO A 33 14.26 9.77 1.10
C PRO A 33 13.53 9.48 2.41
N GLN A 34 13.97 10.09 3.50
CA GLN A 34 13.34 9.89 4.81
C GLN A 34 11.83 10.22 4.77
N ALA A 35 11.46 11.32 4.12
CA ALA A 35 10.06 11.71 3.96
C ALA A 35 9.21 10.66 3.21
N ALA A 36 9.78 9.97 2.22
CA ALA A 36 9.10 8.89 1.49
C ALA A 36 8.90 7.66 2.39
N ARG A 37 9.91 7.30 3.19
CA ARG A 37 9.81 6.22 4.17
C ARG A 37 8.79 6.53 5.27
N ASP A 38 8.77 7.77 5.75
CA ASP A 38 7.79 8.21 6.76
C ASP A 38 6.36 8.17 6.19
N TYR A 39 6.18 8.49 4.91
CA TYR A 39 4.89 8.34 4.22
C TYR A 39 4.44 6.87 4.10
N LEU A 40 5.36 5.96 3.79
CA LEU A 40 5.05 4.52 3.76
C LEU A 40 4.61 4.03 5.15
N ARG A 41 5.36 4.39 6.19
CA ARG A 41 5.01 4.05 7.58
C ARG A 41 3.66 4.61 7.98
N PHE A 42 3.37 5.87 7.63
CA PHE A 42 2.07 6.46 7.89
C PHE A 42 0.94 5.62 7.28
N ILE A 43 1.08 5.19 6.02
CA ILE A 43 0.09 4.31 5.37
C ILE A 43 -0.07 3.02 6.16
N GLU A 44 1.03 2.32 6.49
CA GLU A 44 1.01 1.07 7.25
C GLU A 44 0.29 1.19 8.59
N GLU A 45 0.55 2.29 9.32
CA GLU A 45 -0.10 2.59 10.60
C GLU A 45 -1.61 2.83 10.43
N GLN A 46 -2.03 3.52 9.36
CA GLN A 46 -3.45 3.79 9.10
C GLN A 46 -4.22 2.53 8.68
N ILE A 47 -3.60 1.64 7.88
CA ILE A 47 -4.27 0.44 7.36
C ILE A 47 -4.05 -0.81 8.22
N GLY A 48 -3.05 -0.79 9.11
CA GLY A 48 -2.68 -1.89 9.99
C GLY A 48 -2.07 -3.10 9.28
N VAL A 49 -1.54 -2.93 8.07
CA VAL A 49 -0.86 -3.98 7.29
C VAL A 49 0.44 -3.45 6.70
N PRO A 50 1.50 -4.28 6.64
CA PRO A 50 2.80 -3.87 6.12
C PRO A 50 2.78 -3.73 4.59
N VAL A 51 3.54 -2.78 4.07
CA VAL A 51 3.71 -2.54 2.64
C VAL A 51 4.81 -3.47 2.12
N SER A 52 4.44 -4.43 1.28
CA SER A 52 5.43 -5.39 0.75
C SER A 52 6.20 -4.90 -0.47
N LEU A 53 5.60 -3.99 -1.24
CA LEU A 53 6.11 -3.62 -2.57
C LEU A 53 5.73 -2.19 -2.92
N VAL A 54 6.71 -1.42 -3.38
CA VAL A 54 6.55 -0.01 -3.77
C VAL A 54 7.03 0.17 -5.21
N GLY A 55 6.15 0.61 -6.11
CA GLY A 55 6.52 0.98 -7.48
C GLY A 55 7.06 2.40 -7.51
N VAL A 56 8.31 2.57 -7.94
CA VAL A 56 9.02 3.87 -7.97
C VAL A 56 9.19 4.44 -9.38
N GLY A 57 8.66 3.77 -10.41
CA GLY A 57 8.70 4.26 -11.78
C GLY A 57 7.89 3.41 -12.77
N PRO A 58 7.89 3.77 -14.07
CA PRO A 58 7.15 3.07 -15.12
C PRO A 58 7.75 1.70 -15.51
N GLY A 59 9.03 1.45 -15.24
CA GLY A 59 9.73 0.20 -15.54
C GLY A 59 9.30 -0.95 -14.61
N ARG A 60 9.38 -2.19 -15.10
CA ARG A 60 9.00 -3.38 -14.30
C ARG A 60 9.98 -3.63 -13.15
N GLU A 61 11.21 -3.21 -13.35
CA GLU A 61 12.33 -3.27 -12.43
C GLU A 61 12.39 -2.07 -11.47
N GLN A 62 11.58 -1.04 -11.71
CA GLN A 62 11.51 0.15 -10.86
C GLN A 62 10.60 -0.10 -9.67
N VAL A 63 11.02 -1.06 -8.84
CA VAL A 63 10.29 -1.57 -7.70
C VAL A 63 11.23 -1.70 -6.50
N VAL A 64 10.77 -1.24 -5.35
CA VAL A 64 11.42 -1.41 -4.05
C VAL A 64 10.67 -2.49 -3.26
N TRP A 65 11.42 -3.45 -2.74
CA TRP A 65 10.91 -4.48 -1.83
C TRP A 65 11.15 -4.01 -0.39
N SER A 66 10.12 -4.04 0.45
CA SER A 66 10.28 -3.80 1.88
C SER A 66 10.63 -5.12 2.60
N ASP A 67 11.52 -5.02 3.58
CA ASP A 67 12.01 -6.16 4.36
C ASP A 67 10.94 -6.67 5.35
N ASP A 68 9.98 -5.82 5.75
CA ASP A 68 8.96 -6.15 6.76
C ASP A 68 7.89 -7.14 6.25
N ALA A 69 7.79 -7.32 4.94
CA ALA A 69 6.93 -8.35 4.35
C ALA A 69 7.44 -9.78 4.52
N ALA A 70 8.58 -9.96 5.19
CA ALA A 70 9.11 -11.27 5.53
C ALA A 70 8.30 -11.94 6.66
N THR A 71 7.06 -12.37 6.39
CA THR A 71 6.47 -13.65 6.87
C THR A 71 5.06 -13.86 6.31
N GLY A 72 4.98 -14.67 5.25
CA GLY A 72 3.81 -15.48 4.91
C GLY A 72 2.87 -14.93 3.82
N PRO A 73 2.19 -15.81 3.05
CA PRO A 73 1.12 -15.39 2.16
C PRO A 73 0.08 -14.64 2.98
N LEU A 74 -0.40 -13.50 2.47
CA LEU A 74 -1.54 -12.77 3.02
C LEU A 74 -2.59 -13.80 3.48
N PRO A 75 -3.05 -13.78 4.74
CA PRO A 75 -4.18 -14.62 5.11
C PRO A 75 -5.31 -14.24 4.17
N LEU A 76 -5.67 -15.15 3.27
CA LEU A 76 -6.83 -14.98 2.41
C LEU A 76 -7.98 -14.59 3.34
N PRO A 77 -8.73 -13.51 3.04
CA PRO A 77 -9.84 -13.12 3.91
C PRO A 77 -10.73 -14.34 4.11
N ALA A 78 -11.12 -14.63 5.35
CA ALA A 78 -11.95 -15.78 5.70
C ALA A 78 -13.30 -15.83 4.92
N SER A 79 -13.63 -14.76 4.19
CA SER A 79 -14.78 -14.63 3.29
C SER A 79 -14.51 -15.03 1.82
N ALA A 80 -13.32 -15.52 1.45
CA ALA A 80 -13.04 -16.03 0.10
C ALA A 80 -13.21 -17.57 -0.01
N ALA A 81 -13.42 -18.27 1.10
CA ALA A 81 -13.54 -19.73 1.16
C ALA A 81 -14.98 -20.27 1.03
N ALA A 82 -15.95 -19.43 0.63
CA ALA A 82 -17.36 -19.83 0.49
C ALA A 82 -17.92 -19.46 -0.89
N ALA A 83 -17.31 -19.99 -1.95
CA ALA A 83 -18.01 -20.18 -3.22
C ALA A 83 -18.41 -21.66 -3.30
N PRO A 84 -19.70 -22.02 -3.15
CA PRO A 84 -20.12 -23.37 -3.45
C PRO A 84 -19.90 -23.60 -4.95
N ALA A 85 -19.16 -24.66 -5.27
CA ALA A 85 -19.12 -25.20 -6.61
C ALA A 85 -20.56 -25.48 -7.07
N GLN A 86 -21.06 -24.69 -8.00
CA GLN A 86 -22.30 -25.03 -8.70
C GLN A 86 -22.00 -26.25 -9.57
N GLY A 87 -22.51 -27.39 -9.14
CA GLY A 87 -22.48 -28.64 -9.89
C GLY A 87 -23.52 -28.64 -10.99
N ARG A 88 -23.06 -29.10 -12.17
CA ARG A 88 -23.78 -29.71 -13.31
C ARG A 88 -25.01 -28.99 -13.87
#